data_AF-A0A7C2CKP8-F1
#
_entry.id   AF-A0A7C2CKP8-F1
#
_cell.length_a   1.000
_cell.length_b   1.000
_cell.length_c   1.000
_cell.angle_alpha   90.00
_cell.angle_beta   90.00
_cell.angle_gamma   90.00
#
_symmetry.space_group_name_H-M   'P 1'
#
loop_
_entity.id
_entity.type
_entity.pdbx_description
1 polymer ?
#
loop_
_entity_poly.entity_id
_entity_poly.type
_entity_poly.pdbx_seq_one_letter_code
_entity_poly.pdbx_strand_id
1 'polypeptide(L)' 'MVTTTMEGALLVIEDMARLGIIRPYAMGGGIDATYYIEPILTYDLDILFIPVKESLDVLAPIYEFARERGYQFEP' A
#
# COMPACT_ATOMS: atom_id res chain seq x y z
N MET A 1 7.73 10.76 -12.76
CA MET A 1 6.33 11.13 -12.47
C MET A 1 5.72 9.95 -11.75
N VAL A 2 5.39 10.12 -10.47
CA VAL A 2 4.51 9.15 -9.78
C VAL A 2 3.11 9.40 -10.35
N THR A 3 2.49 8.37 -10.91
CA THR A 3 1.09 8.45 -11.34
C THR A 3 0.21 8.42 -10.10
N THR A 4 -0.61 9.45 -9.88
CA THR A 4 -1.59 9.55 -8.77
C THR A 4 -2.82 8.67 -9.01
N THR A 5 -2.62 7.52 -9.67
CA THR A 5 -3.69 6.59 -10.05
C THR A 5 -3.68 5.39 -9.12
N MET A 6 -4.83 4.71 -9.02
CA MET A 6 -4.96 3.45 -8.28
C MET A 6 -3.91 2.40 -8.73
N GLU A 7 -3.70 2.31 -10.04
CA GLU A 7 -2.64 1.48 -10.63
C GLU A 7 -1.24 1.90 -10.17
N GLY A 8 -0.97 3.21 -10.13
CA GLY A 8 0.29 3.74 -9.62
C GLY A 8 0.52 3.36 -8.16
N ALA A 9 -0.51 3.46 -7.32
CA ALA A 9 -0.44 3.01 -5.93
C ALA A 9 -0.12 1.51 -5.83
N LEU A 10 -0.81 0.67 -6.60
CA LEU A 10 -0.57 -0.78 -6.59
C LEU A 10 0.85 -1.15 -7.05
N LEU A 11 1.38 -0.48 -8.09
CA LEU A 11 2.76 -0.70 -8.54
C LEU A 11 3.80 -0.35 -7.46
N VAL A 12 3.52 0.67 -6.66
CA VAL A 12 4.39 1.07 -5.55
C VAL A 12 4.36 0.02 -4.43
N ILE A 13 3.20 -0.58 -4.15
CA ILE A 13 3.06 -1.68 -3.20
C ILE A 13 3.78 -2.94 -3.69
N GLU A 14 3.65 -3.27 -4.98
CA GLU A 14 4.41 -4.36 -5.62
C GLU A 14 5.93 -4.15 -5.49
N ASP A 15 6.40 -2.91 -5.67
CA ASP A 15 7.80 -2.58 -5.45
C ASP A 15 8.23 -2.79 -3.99
N MET A 16 7.38 -2.42 -3.01
CA MET A 16 7.67 -2.70 -1.60
C MET A 16 7.77 -4.21 -1.33
N ALA A 17 6.87 -5.02 -1.88
CA ALA A 17 6.88 -6.47 -1.73
C ALA A 17 8.14 -7.09 -2.38
N ARG A 18 8.48 -6.65 -3.60
CA ARG A 18 9.67 -7.10 -4.34
C ARG A 18 10.97 -6.75 -3.62
N LEU A 19 11.03 -5.59 -2.97
CA LEU A 19 12.17 -5.15 -2.17
C LEU A 19 12.21 -5.79 -0.77
N GLY A 20 11.19 -6.57 -0.40
CA GLY A 20 11.11 -7.22 0.91
C GLY A 20 10.87 -6.25 2.07
N ILE A 21 10.23 -5.11 1.79
CA ILE A 21 9.81 -4.11 2.80
C ILE A 21 8.52 -4.58 3.49
N ILE A 22 7.65 -5.25 2.74
CA ILE A 22 6.47 -5.97 3.24
C ILE A 22 6.55 -7.43 2.79
N ARG A 23 5.90 -8.34 3.53
CA ARG A 23 5.70 -9.74 3.10
C ARG A 23 4.39 -9.83 2.25
N PRO A 24 3.78 -11.01 2.01
CA PRO A 24 2.50 -11.07 1.30
C PRO A 24 1.49 -10.09 1.85
N TYR A 25 0.75 -9.49 0.91
CA TYR A 25 -0.26 -8.50 1.18
C TYR A 25 -1.56 -8.89 0.48
N ALA A 26 -2.65 -8.28 0.90
CA ALA A 26 -3.96 -8.38 0.27
C ALA A 26 -4.54 -6.98 0.09
N MET A 27 -5.27 -6.77 -1.00
CA MET A 27 -6.14 -5.61 -1.14
C MET A 27 -7.36 -5.80 -0.23
N GLY A 28 -7.79 -4.73 0.41
CA GLY A 28 -8.98 -4.71 1.25
C GLY A 28 -9.92 -3.56 0.91
N GLY A 29 -10.83 -3.29 1.84
CA GLY A 29 -11.68 -2.11 1.80
C GLY A 29 -12.62 -2.03 0.61
N GLY A 30 -12.86 -0.82 0.12
CA GLY A 30 -13.83 -0.54 -0.96
C GLY A 30 -13.46 -1.18 -2.31
N ILE A 31 -12.16 -1.35 -2.58
CA ILE A 31 -11.68 -2.05 -3.78
C ILE A 31 -12.07 -3.52 -3.74
N ASP A 32 -11.92 -4.19 -2.59
CA ASP A 32 -12.30 -5.60 -2.45
C ASP A 32 -13.83 -5.79 -2.56
N ALA A 33 -14.62 -4.87 -1.98
CA ALA A 33 -16.08 -4.87 -2.09
C ALA A 33 -16.56 -4.74 -3.56
N THR A 34 -15.83 -3.97 -4.39
CA THR A 34 -16.13 -3.81 -5.82
C THR A 34 -16.00 -5.12 -6.59
N TYR A 35 -15.10 -6.02 -6.17
CA TYR A 35 -14.92 -7.31 -6.82
C TYR A 35 -16.06 -8.29 -6.50
N TYR A 36 -16.58 -8.27 -5.27
CA TYR A 36 -17.52 -9.29 -4.79
C TYR A 36 -18.99 -8.87 -4.73
N ILE A 37 -19.30 -7.57 -4.63
CA ILE A 37 -20.66 -7.08 -4.37
C ILE A 37 -21.17 -6.27 -5.56
N GLU A 38 -20.73 -5.02 -5.69
CA GLU A 38 -21.13 -4.13 -6.77
C GLU A 38 -20.09 -3.02 -6.98
N PRO A 39 -19.97 -2.46 -8.20
CA PRO A 39 -19.05 -1.36 -8.46
C PRO A 39 -19.37 -0.12 -7.63
N ILE A 40 -18.46 0.26 -6.74
CA ILE A 40 -18.54 1.48 -5.95
C ILE A 40 -17.35 2.39 -6.25
N LEU A 41 -17.58 3.70 -6.23
CA LEU A 41 -16.52 4.66 -6.37
C LEU A 41 -15.72 4.72 -5.06
N THR A 42 -14.43 4.42 -5.13
CA THR A 42 -13.48 4.61 -4.04
C THR A 42 -12.29 5.45 -4.52
N TYR A 43 -11.63 6.11 -3.58
CA TYR A 43 -10.54 7.05 -3.84
C TYR A 43 -9.19 6.58 -3.29
N ASP A 44 -9.20 5.56 -2.45
CA ASP A 44 -8.03 5.00 -1.76
C ASP A 44 -7.90 3.48 -1.98
N LEU A 45 -6.72 2.98 -1.62
CA LEU A 45 -6.36 1.57 -1.68
C LEU A 45 -5.96 1.10 -0.29
N ASP A 46 -6.78 0.24 0.31
CA ASP A 46 -6.45 -0.40 1.57
C ASP A 46 -5.57 -1.62 1.35
N ILE A 47 -4.41 -1.66 2.03
CA ILE A 47 -3.45 -2.76 1.95
C ILE A 47 -3.30 -3.40 3.32
N LEU A 48 -3.64 -4.68 3.41
CA LEU A 48 -3.33 -5.53 4.56
C LEU A 48 -2.03 -6.26 4.26
N PHE A 49 -1.03 -6.14 5.13
CA PHE A 49 0.27 -6.76 4.92
C PHE A 49 0.77 -7.49 6.16
N ILE A 50 1.68 -8.43 5.95
CA ILE A 50 2.41 -9.08 7.03
C ILE A 50 3.76 -8.36 7.22
N PRO A 51 4.10 -7.86 8.42
CA PRO A 51 5.41 -7.28 8.70
C PRO A 51 6.55 -8.27 8.47
N VAL A 52 7.68 -7.77 7.99
CA VAL A 52 8.89 -8.58 7.72
C VAL A 52 9.58 -9.02 9.00
N LYS A 53 9.44 -8.24 10.07
CA LYS A 53 10.00 -8.50 11.40
C LYS A 53 8.97 -8.15 12.47
N GLU A 54 9.04 -8.85 13.58
CA GLU A 54 8.34 -8.45 14.80
C GLU A 54 9.17 -7.35 15.47
N SER A 55 8.66 -6.12 15.46
CA SER A 55 9.28 -4.95 16.08
C SER A 55 8.21 -4.09 16.74
N LEU A 56 8.62 -3.21 17.66
CA LEU A 56 7.73 -2.19 18.22
C LEU A 56 7.26 -1.19 17.16
N ASP A 57 8.11 -0.95 16.16
CA ASP A 57 7.80 -0.11 15.01
C ASP A 57 7.89 -0.95 13.73
N VAL A 58 6.77 -1.55 13.35
CA VAL A 58 6.63 -2.36 12.13
C VAL A 58 6.45 -1.50 10.88
N LEU A 59 6.20 -0.19 11.04
CA LEU A 59 5.87 0.72 9.95
C LEU A 59 7.07 1.53 9.46
N ALA A 60 8.13 1.69 10.28
CA ALA A 60 9.32 2.46 9.91
C ALA A 60 9.85 2.17 8.49
N PRO A 61 10.00 0.90 8.04
CA PRO A 61 10.51 0.63 6.69
C PRO A 61 9.59 1.16 5.58
N ILE A 62 8.29 1.18 5.80
CA ILE A 62 7.29 1.71 4.84
C ILE A 62 7.41 3.24 4.78
N TYR A 63 7.46 3.90 5.94
CA TYR A 63 7.63 5.36 6.02
C TYR A 63 8.96 5.82 5.42
N GLU A 64 10.05 5.09 5.67
CA GLU A 64 11.36 5.37 5.09
C GLU A 64 11.32 5.24 3.57
N PHE A 65 10.82 4.12 3.04
CA PHE A 65 10.64 3.90 1.61
C PHE A 65 9.82 5.02 0.94
N ALA A 66 8.75 5.45 1.61
CA ALA A 66 7.85 6.46 1.10
C ALA A 66 8.48 7.85 1.11
N ARG A 67 9.19 8.20 2.19
CA ARG A 67 9.92 9.48 2.31
C ARG A 67 11.04 9.59 1.29
N GLU A 68 11.80 8.51 1.04
CA GLU A 68 12.86 8.47 0.01
C GLU A 68 12.32 8.73 -1.40
N ARG A 69 11.04 8.42 -1.64
CA ARG A 69 10.34 8.66 -2.91
C ARG A 69 9.59 9.99 -2.97
N GLY A 70 9.67 10.79 -1.90
CA GLY A 70 9.03 12.10 -1.83
C GLY A 70 7.51 12.04 -1.62
N TYR A 71 6.95 10.90 -1.20
CA TYR A 71 5.55 10.84 -0.83
C TYR A 71 5.28 11.72 0.38
N GLN A 72 4.14 12.41 0.32
CA GLN A 72 3.66 13.24 1.42
C GLN A 72 2.77 12.38 2.31
N PHE A 73 2.82 12.64 3.60
CA PHE A 73 1.92 12.05 4.57
C PHE A 73 0.92 13.10 4.98
N GLU A 74 -0.36 12.76 4.99
CA GLU A 74 -1.35 13.60 5.63
C GLU A 74 -1.08 13.60 7.15
N PRO A 75 -1.09 14.77 7.80
CA PRO A 75 -0.86 14.90 9.24
C PRO A 75 -2.00 14.34 10.11
#